data_AF-A0A5U3TSU3-F1
#
_entry.id   AF-A0A5U3TSU3-F1
#
_cell.length_a   1.000
_cell.length_b   1.000
_cell.length_c   1.000
_cell.angle_alpha   90.00
_cell.angle_beta   90.00
_cell.angle_gamma   90.00
#
_symmetry.space_group_name_H-M   'P 1'
#
loop_
_entity.id
_entity.type
_entity.pdbx_description
1 polymer ?
#
loop_
_entity_poly.entity_id
_entity_poly.type
_entity_poly.pdbx_seq_one_letter_code
_entity_poly.pdbx_strand_id
1 'polypeptide(L)'
;EYRSEFGGFFPVQIRFTPAHGNFSLAVCSPGDISPSWMVVFIPVSGRPFSVIRTLPAWSPEVITHTLSLVAHLDADGYSQASIISVLAMEGAA
;
A
#
# COMPACT_ATOMS: atom_id res chain seq x y z
N GLU A 1 12.57 2.73 4.77
CA GLU A 1 13.77 2.02 4.33
C GLU A 1 14.94 2.93 4.69
N TYR A 2 15.95 2.42 5.37
CA TYR A 2 17.14 3.20 5.73
C TYR A 2 18.24 3.04 4.69
N ARG A 3 18.24 1.94 3.92
CA ARG A 3 19.20 1.68 2.86
C ARG A 3 18.50 1.09 1.63
N SER A 4 18.48 -0.24 1.54
CA SER A 4 18.03 -0.99 0.38
C SER A 4 17.32 -2.30 0.77
N GLU A 5 16.86 -2.43 2.02
CA GLU A 5 16.20 -3.62 2.55
C GLU A 5 14.87 -3.99 1.84
N PHE A 6 14.27 -3.04 1.13
CA PHE A 6 13.08 -3.20 0.31
C PHE A 6 13.33 -2.94 -1.19
N GLY A 7 14.59 -2.86 -1.59
CA GLY A 7 15.02 -2.71 -2.99
C GLY A 7 15.62 -1.35 -3.33
N GLY A 8 15.51 -0.33 -2.46
CA GLY A 8 16.09 1.00 -2.70
C GLY A 8 15.49 1.74 -3.89
N PHE A 9 14.24 1.41 -4.24
CA PHE A 9 13.56 1.91 -5.45
C PHE A 9 13.01 3.33 -5.30
N PHE A 10 12.61 3.69 -4.08
CA PHE A 10 12.00 4.98 -3.79
C PHE A 10 12.84 5.71 -2.73
N PRO A 11 12.98 7.04 -2.81
CA PRO A 11 13.72 7.81 -1.80
C PRO A 11 13.20 7.56 -0.37
N VAL A 12 11.88 7.44 -0.22
CA VAL A 12 11.23 7.03 1.02
C VAL A 12 10.26 5.89 0.73
N GLN A 13 10.44 4.78 1.43
CA GLN A 13 9.50 3.67 1.45
C GLN A 13 9.21 3.22 2.88
N ILE A 14 7.94 3.16 3.25
CA ILE A 14 7.47 2.72 4.57
C ILE A 14 6.60 1.48 4.37
N ARG A 15 6.84 0.42 5.15
CA ARG A 15 6.01 -0.79 5.12
C ARG A 15 5.18 -0.96 6.39
N PHE A 16 3.92 -1.31 6.20
CA PHE A 16 2.99 -1.70 7.22
C PHE A 16 2.63 -3.17 7.00
N THR A 17 2.84 -4.01 8.01
CA THR A 17 2.62 -5.46 7.92
C THR A 17 1.74 -5.87 9.09
N PRO A 18 0.58 -6.51 8.86
CA PRO A 18 -0.23 -7.04 9.95
C PRO A 18 0.50 -8.19 10.65
N ALA A 19 0.12 -8.49 11.89
CA ALA A 19 0.82 -9.45 12.74
C ALA A 19 0.91 -10.87 12.14
N HIS A 20 -0.08 -11.28 11.35
CA HIS A 20 -0.09 -12.59 10.67
C HIS A 20 0.81 -12.63 9.41
N GLY A 21 1.30 -11.49 8.92
CA GLY A 21 2.32 -11.42 7.87
C GLY A 21 1.89 -11.86 6.46
N ASN A 22 0.59 -12.04 6.19
CA ASN A 22 0.11 -12.57 4.90
C ASN A 22 0.24 -11.58 3.73
N PHE A 23 0.43 -10.29 4.03
CA PHE A 23 0.67 -9.23 3.05
C PHE A 23 1.40 -8.07 3.74
N SER A 24 1.74 -7.04 2.97
CA SER A 24 2.22 -5.77 3.47
C SER A 24 1.71 -4.64 2.59
N LEU A 25 1.54 -3.46 3.18
CA LEU A 25 1.28 -2.22 2.46
C LEU A 25 2.58 -1.42 2.41
N ALA A 26 2.96 -0.92 1.24
CA ALA A 26 4.09 -0.03 1.08
C ALA A 26 3.60 1.38 0.69
N VAL A 27 4.02 2.38 1.46
CA VAL A 27 3.88 3.80 1.09
C VAL A 27 5.19 4.24 0.46
N CYS A 28 5.15 4.63 -0.81
CA CYS A 28 6.31 4.99 -1.61
C CYS A 28 6.25 6.47 -2.00
N SER A 29 7.34 7.20 -1.82
CA SER A 29 7.44 8.61 -2.21
C SER A 29 7.65 8.80 -3.71
N PRO A 30 7.41 10.02 -4.22
CA PRO A 30 7.91 10.43 -5.52
C PRO A 30 9.41 10.21 -5.66
N GLY A 31 9.86 9.95 -6.89
CA GLY A 31 11.25 9.73 -7.29
C GLY A 31 11.33 9.30 -8.76
N ASP A 32 12.45 8.68 -9.14
CA ASP A 32 12.72 8.32 -10.54
C ASP A 32 11.70 7.34 -11.14
N ILE A 33 11.11 6.48 -10.31
CA ILE A 33 10.12 5.48 -10.75
C ILE A 33 8.73 6.07 -10.93
N SER A 34 8.34 7.03 -10.09
CA SER A 34 7.01 7.62 -10.11
C SER A 34 7.05 9.06 -9.59
N PRO A 35 6.39 10.02 -10.25
CA PRO A 35 6.29 11.39 -9.75
C PRO A 35 5.30 11.55 -8.58
N SER A 36 4.56 10.49 -8.23
CA SER A 36 3.46 10.52 -7.26
C SER A 36 3.76 9.68 -6.02
N TRP A 37 3.14 10.03 -4.90
CA TRP A 37 3.04 9.13 -3.75
C TRP A 37 2.14 7.95 -4.12
N MET A 38 2.53 6.75 -3.71
CA MET A 38 1.76 5.54 -3.97
C MET A 38 1.59 4.72 -2.70
N VAL A 39 0.41 4.11 -2.54
CA VAL A 39 0.19 3.04 -1.58
C VAL A 39 0.01 1.75 -2.36
N VAL A 40 0.80 0.75 -2.03
CA VAL A 40 0.87 -0.51 -2.75
C VAL A 40 0.57 -1.68 -1.83
N PHE A 41 -0.31 -2.57 -2.28
CA PHE A 41 -0.59 -3.85 -1.67
C PHE A 41 0.38 -4.94 -2.17
N ILE A 42 1.06 -5.62 -1.25
CA ILE A 42 2.10 -6.62 -1.52
C ILE A 42 1.76 -7.93 -0.79
N PRO A 43 1.17 -8.93 -1.46
CA PRO A 43 0.95 -10.25 -0.89
C PRO A 43 2.27 -10.93 -0.50
N VAL A 44 2.25 -11.81 0.51
CA VAL A 44 3.42 -12.65 0.85
C VAL A 44 3.83 -13.58 -0.29
N SER A 45 2.87 -13.98 -1.13
CA SER A 45 3.12 -14.72 -2.38
C SER A 45 3.91 -13.92 -3.42
N GLY A 46 4.04 -12.60 -3.22
CA GLY A 46 4.68 -11.65 -4.14
C GLY A 46 3.79 -11.23 -5.31
N ARG A 47 2.63 -11.86 -5.55
CA ARG A 47 1.69 -11.52 -6.63
C ARG A 47 0.22 -11.85 -6.27
N PRO A 48 -0.76 -11.05 -6.74
CA PRO A 48 -0.57 -9.83 -7.52
C PRO A 48 -0.09 -8.66 -6.64
N PHE A 49 0.89 -7.92 -7.14
CA PHE A 49 1.28 -6.62 -6.59
C PHE A 49 0.32 -5.57 -7.18
N SER A 50 -0.26 -4.71 -6.33
CA SER A 50 -1.28 -3.77 -6.78
C SER A 50 -1.10 -2.38 -6.17
N VAL A 51 -1.08 -1.35 -7.02
CA VAL A 51 -1.19 0.04 -6.57
C VAL A 51 -2.65 0.28 -6.20
N ILE A 52 -2.91 0.54 -4.92
CA ILE A 52 -4.25 0.74 -4.38
C ILE A 52 -4.58 2.21 -4.16
N ARG A 53 -3.56 3.09 -4.18
CA ARG A 53 -3.76 4.54 -4.14
C ARG A 53 -2.58 5.29 -4.78
N THR A 54 -2.88 6.39 -5.45
CA THR A 54 -1.90 7.33 -6.00
C THR A 54 -2.28 8.74 -5.57
N LEU A 55 -1.33 9.51 -5.05
CA LEU A 55 -1.54 10.87 -4.57
C LEU A 55 -0.50 11.82 -5.19
N PRO A 56 -0.91 12.99 -5.71
CA PRO A 56 0.03 13.96 -6.28
C PRO A 56 0.88 14.67 -5.22
N ALA A 57 0.45 14.63 -3.96
CA ALA A 57 1.13 15.24 -2.83
C ALA A 57 0.99 14.35 -1.59
N TRP A 58 1.83 14.59 -0.58
CA TRP A 58 1.73 13.90 0.70
C TRP A 58 0.42 14.29 1.39
N SER A 59 -0.42 13.30 1.70
CA SER A 59 -1.59 13.46 2.57
C SER A 59 -1.63 12.34 3.59
N PRO A 60 -1.22 12.60 4.84
CA PRO A 60 -1.20 11.59 5.88
C PRO A 60 -2.61 11.12 6.24
N GLU A 61 -3.64 11.96 6.09
CA GLU A 61 -5.04 11.62 6.37
C GLU A 61 -5.53 10.54 5.42
N VAL A 62 -5.35 10.75 4.11
CA VAL A 62 -5.79 9.79 3.08
C VAL A 62 -5.00 8.48 3.16
N ILE A 63 -3.70 8.57 3.44
CA ILE A 63 -2.85 7.38 3.64
C ILE A 63 -3.33 6.60 4.85
N THR A 64 -3.51 7.27 6.00
CA THR A 64 -3.97 6.63 7.24
C THR A 64 -5.36 6.02 7.09
N HIS A 65 -6.27 6.71 6.41
CA HIS A 65 -7.59 6.18 6.07
C HIS A 65 -7.48 4.90 5.24
N THR A 66 -6.65 4.90 4.19
CA THR A 66 -6.43 3.72 3.34
C THR A 66 -5.87 2.53 4.12
N LEU A 67 -4.85 2.77 4.95
CA LEU A 67 -4.26 1.75 5.82
C LEU A 67 -5.31 1.19 6.80
N SER A 68 -6.14 2.07 7.35
CA SER A 68 -7.21 1.69 8.28
C SER A 68 -8.28 0.86 7.60
N LEU A 69 -8.72 1.25 6.40
CA LEU A 69 -9.72 0.50 5.64
C LEU A 69 -9.22 -0.91 5.30
N VAL A 70 -7.95 -1.05 4.87
CA VAL A 70 -7.35 -2.38 4.67
C VAL A 70 -7.39 -3.21 5.95
N ALA A 71 -7.00 -2.62 7.09
CA ALA A 71 -6.99 -3.33 8.37
C ALA A 71 -8.39 -3.78 8.79
N HIS A 72 -9.43 -2.97 8.58
CA HIS A 72 -10.81 -3.35 8.89
C HIS A 72 -11.30 -4.49 7.99
N LEU A 73 -11.09 -4.38 6.67
CA LEU A 73 -11.50 -5.43 5.73
C LEU A 73 -10.79 -6.76 6.00
N ASP A 74 -9.50 -6.70 6.34
CA ASP A 74 -8.73 -7.88 6.74
C ASP A 74 -9.23 -8.50 8.06
N ALA A 75 -9.53 -7.69 9.07
CA ALA A 75 -10.13 -8.14 10.32
C ALA A 75 -11.53 -8.75 10.13
N ASP A 76 -12.31 -8.24 9.17
CA ASP A 76 -13.61 -8.77 8.77
C ASP A 76 -13.51 -10.06 7.92
N GLY A 77 -12.30 -10.53 7.63
CA GLY A 77 -12.05 -11.79 6.93
C GLY A 77 -12.18 -11.71 5.41
N TYR A 78 -12.10 -10.51 4.82
CA TYR A 78 -12.12 -10.35 3.36
C TYR A 78 -10.88 -10.99 2.75
N SER A 79 -11.06 -11.61 1.58
CA SER A 79 -9.92 -12.10 0.81
C SER A 79 -9.05 -10.93 0.32
N GLN A 80 -7.74 -11.15 0.13
CA GLN A 80 -6.84 -10.12 -0.40
C GLN A 80 -7.32 -9.55 -1.75
N ALA A 81 -7.90 -10.40 -2.61
CA ALA A 81 -8.47 -9.97 -3.88
C ALA A 81 -9.68 -9.05 -3.67
N SER A 82 -10.55 -9.37 -2.70
CA SER A 82 -11.70 -8.53 -2.34
C SER A 82 -11.25 -7.19 -1.76
N ILE A 83 -10.24 -7.19 -0.88
CA ILE A 83 -9.64 -5.96 -0.33
C ILE A 83 -9.14 -5.04 -1.44
N ILE A 84 -8.34 -5.59 -2.37
CA ILE A 84 -7.80 -4.83 -3.51
C ILE A 84 -8.95 -4.27 -4.37
N SER A 85 -10.00 -5.08 -4.63
CA SER A 85 -11.16 -4.65 -5.41
C SER A 85 -11.90 -3.48 -4.76
N VAL A 86 -12.11 -3.51 -3.44
CA VAL A 86 -12.78 -2.42 -2.70
C VAL A 86 -11.95 -1.13 -2.79
N LEU A 87 -10.64 -1.23 -2.60
CA LEU A 87 -9.75 -0.06 -2.65
C LEU A 87 -9.61 0.52 -4.05
N ALA A 88 -9.62 -0.31 -5.08
CA ALA A 88 -9.64 0.16 -6.46
C ALA A 88 -10.88 1.00 -6.77
N MET A 89 -12.04 0.66 -6.17
CA MET A 89 -13.26 1.45 -6.29
C MET A 89 -13.17 2.76 -5.50
N GLU A 90 -12.58 2.74 -4.30
CA GLU A 90 -12.42 3.93 -3.45
C GLU A 90 -11.40 4.93 -4.01
N GLY A 91 -10.32 4.45 -4.65
CA GLY A 91 -9.26 5.29 -5.22
C GLY A 91 -9.56 5.86 -6.61
N ALA A 92 -10.65 5.42 -7.25
CA ALA A 92 -11.10 5.92 -8.55
C ALA A 92 -12.10 7.10 -8.45
N ALA A 93 -12.52 7.46 -7.23
CA ALA A 93 -13.45 8.54 -6.94
C ALA A 93 -12.74 9.89 -6.73
#